data_AF-A0A936XF48-F1
#
_entry.id   AF-A0A936XF48-F1
#
_cell.length_a   1.000
_cell.length_b   1.000
_cell.length_c   1.000
_cell.angle_alpha   90.00
_cell.angle_beta   90.00
_cell.angle_gamma   90.00
#
_symmetry.space_group_name_H-M   'P 1'
#
loop_
_entity.id
_entity.type
_entity.pdbx_description
1 polymer ?
#
loop_
_entity_poly.entity_id
_entity_poly.type
_entity_poly.pdbx_seq_one_letter_code
_entity_poly.pdbx_strand_id
1 'polypeptide(L)'
;MTGLKLKQLQYESDTWKRLLGFLTDENINLKNRLSEILRDDFESSLLDVLEIFQNRFINEDNMIGLLRNEIKEYDRVLIRENFEDGHLKNEVVTLLKKLRNNMKYAEIESGKLRRDFNSYITENIYKMEVSTPGY
;
A
#
# COMPACT_ATOMS: atom_id res chain seq x y z
N MET A 1 -24.02 17.94 17.50
CA MET A 1 -22.63 17.40 17.45
C MET A 1 -21.68 18.51 17.03
N THR A 2 -20.60 18.73 17.77
CA THR A 2 -19.66 19.83 17.53
C THR A 2 -18.87 19.59 16.24
N GLY A 3 -18.74 20.59 15.37
CA GLY A 3 -17.99 20.48 14.10
C GLY A 3 -16.55 19.96 14.23
N LEU A 4 -16.02 19.91 15.46
CA LEU A 4 -14.79 19.20 15.84
C LEU A 4 -14.79 17.72 15.42
N LYS A 5 -15.87 16.96 15.63
CA LYS A 5 -15.89 15.52 15.31
C LYS A 5 -15.90 15.26 13.81
N LEU A 6 -16.64 16.08 13.04
CA LEU A 6 -16.61 16.01 11.57
C LEU A 6 -15.20 16.33 11.04
N LYS A 7 -14.57 17.39 11.54
CA LYS A 7 -13.19 17.75 11.16
C LYS A 7 -12.19 16.64 11.47
N GLN A 8 -12.34 15.95 12.60
CA GLN A 8 -11.49 14.79 12.94
C GLN A 8 -11.61 13.66 11.91
N LEU A 9 -12.83 13.33 11.51
CA LEU A 9 -13.08 12.29 10.50
C LEU A 9 -12.54 12.67 9.12
N GLN A 10 -12.68 13.94 8.73
CA GLN A 10 -12.09 14.47 7.50
C GLN A 10 -10.56 14.41 7.54
N TYR A 11 -9.95 14.81 8.65
CA TYR A 11 -8.51 14.75 8.83
C TYR A 11 -7.97 13.31 8.78
N GLU A 12 -8.72 12.36 9.33
CA GLU A 12 -8.42 10.93 9.26
C GLU A 12 -8.46 10.44 7.80
N SER A 13 -9.52 10.76 7.06
CA SER A 13 -9.62 10.46 5.62
C SER A 13 -8.45 11.02 4.82
N ASP A 14 -8.08 12.27 5.05
CA ASP A 14 -6.95 12.91 4.36
C ASP A 14 -5.61 12.26 4.73
N THR A 15 -5.47 11.77 5.95
CA THR A 15 -4.29 11.01 6.38
C THR A 15 -4.20 9.68 5.64
N TRP A 16 -5.32 8.98 5.44
CA TRP A 16 -5.34 7.75 4.63
C TRP A 16 -5.03 8.01 3.16
N LYS A 17 -5.53 9.10 2.57
CA LYS A 17 -5.18 9.47 1.19
C LYS A 17 -3.67 9.68 1.02
N ARG A 18 -3.03 10.39 1.97
CA ARG A 18 -1.57 10.58 1.99
C ARG A 18 -0.84 9.26 2.14
N LEU A 19 -1.28 8.39 3.05
CA LEU A 19 -0.70 7.05 3.22
C LEU A 19 -0.79 6.23 1.93
N LEU A 20 -1.95 6.17 1.28
CA LEU A 20 -2.09 5.46 0.00
C LEU A 20 -1.25 6.08 -1.12
N GLY A 21 -1.03 7.40 -1.10
CA GLY A 21 -0.07 8.07 -1.98
C GLY A 21 1.34 7.53 -1.76
N PHE A 22 1.81 7.57 -0.52
CA PHE A 22 3.11 7.03 -0.12
C PHE A 22 3.29 5.56 -0.51
N LEU A 23 2.31 4.69 -0.22
CA LEU A 23 2.38 3.26 -0.59
C LEU A 23 2.45 3.06 -2.11
N THR A 24 1.80 3.94 -2.89
CA THR A 24 1.89 3.88 -4.37
C THR A 24 3.30 4.20 -4.83
N ASP A 25 3.88 5.29 -4.30
CA ASP A 25 5.23 5.72 -4.68
C ASP A 25 6.27 4.67 -4.29
N GLU A 26 6.11 4.04 -3.12
CA GLU A 26 6.95 2.91 -2.70
C GLU A 26 6.84 1.73 -3.66
N ASN A 27 5.61 1.30 -4.00
CA ASN A 27 5.42 0.17 -4.91
C ASN A 27 5.99 0.46 -6.32
N ILE A 28 5.87 1.71 -6.81
CA ILE A 28 6.54 2.15 -8.05
C ILE A 28 8.05 2.02 -7.93
N ASN A 29 8.65 2.45 -6.82
CA ASN A 29 10.09 2.33 -6.60
C ASN A 29 10.55 0.86 -6.63
N LEU A 30 9.82 -0.03 -5.96
CA LEU A 30 10.15 -1.47 -5.94
C LEU A 30 10.04 -2.10 -7.33
N LYS A 31 9.02 -1.75 -8.12
CA LYS A 31 8.87 -2.19 -9.51
C LYS A 31 9.97 -1.66 -10.43
N ASN A 32 10.41 -0.41 -10.24
CA ASN A 32 11.53 0.14 -10.99
C ASN A 32 12.82 -0.64 -10.68
N ARG A 33 13.11 -0.92 -9.40
CA ARG A 33 14.26 -1.72 -8.99
C ARG A 33 14.21 -3.14 -9.55
N LEU A 34 13.03 -3.78 -9.53
CA LEU A 34 12.82 -5.07 -10.18
C LEU A 34 13.15 -5.00 -11.68
N SER A 35 12.73 -3.93 -12.36
CA SER A 35 12.99 -3.73 -13.78
C SER A 35 14.46 -3.49 -14.08
N GLU A 36 15.20 -2.83 -13.19
CA GLU A 36 16.65 -2.63 -13.30
C GLU A 36 17.38 -3.98 -13.21
N ILE A 37 17.04 -4.80 -12.21
CA ILE A 37 17.61 -6.15 -12.05
C ILE A 37 17.41 -7.01 -13.29
N LEU A 38 16.23 -6.94 -13.91
CA LEU A 38 15.90 -7.73 -15.11
C LEU A 38 16.60 -7.23 -16.38
N ARG A 39 17.17 -6.02 -16.39
CA ARG A 39 17.91 -5.47 -17.54
C ARG A 39 19.37 -5.92 -17.56
N ASP A 40 19.94 -6.18 -16.40
CA ASP A 40 21.30 -6.70 -16.27
C ASP A 40 21.30 -8.22 -16.57
N ASP A 41 22.47 -8.80 -16.83
CA ASP A 41 22.64 -10.23 -17.19
C ASP A 41 22.34 -11.13 -15.97
N PHE A 42 21.06 -11.18 -15.58
CA PHE A 42 20.59 -11.83 -14.35
C PHE A 42 20.51 -13.34 -14.54
N GLU A 43 20.80 -14.07 -13.47
CA GLU A 43 20.73 -15.52 -13.50
C GLU A 43 19.28 -15.98 -13.71
N SER A 44 19.00 -16.71 -14.80
CA SER A 44 17.64 -17.14 -15.17
C SER A 44 16.97 -18.00 -14.10
N SER A 45 17.76 -18.60 -13.20
CA SER A 45 17.27 -19.37 -12.04
C SER A 45 16.49 -18.50 -11.04
N LEU A 46 16.66 -17.17 -11.06
CA LEU A 46 15.95 -16.24 -10.19
C LEU A 46 14.62 -15.76 -10.79
N LEU A 47 14.36 -16.03 -12.07
CA LEU A 47 13.21 -15.48 -12.80
C LEU A 47 11.87 -15.81 -12.14
N ASP A 48 11.69 -17.07 -11.71
CA ASP A 48 10.45 -17.53 -11.06
C ASP A 48 10.12 -16.71 -9.81
N VAL A 49 11.14 -16.38 -9.00
CA VAL A 49 10.95 -15.61 -7.77
C VAL A 49 10.68 -14.14 -8.08
N LEU A 50 11.34 -13.58 -9.08
CA LEU A 50 11.11 -12.22 -9.55
C LEU A 50 9.68 -12.05 -10.11
N GLU A 51 9.15 -13.05 -10.81
CA GLU A 51 7.75 -13.07 -11.28
C GLU A 51 6.76 -13.12 -10.10
N ILE A 52 7.07 -13.87 -9.04
CA ILE A 52 6.26 -13.85 -7.81
C ILE A 52 6.20 -12.43 -7.22
N PHE A 53 7.33 -11.72 -7.15
CA PHE A 53 7.35 -10.35 -6.66
C PHE A 53 6.57 -9.40 -7.58
N GLN A 54 6.70 -9.52 -8.89
CA GLN A 54 5.91 -8.75 -9.86
C GLN A 54 4.40 -8.92 -9.61
N ASN A 55 3.94 -10.16 -9.44
CA ASN A 55 2.54 -10.45 -9.16
C ASN A 55 2.09 -9.86 -7.81
N ARG A 56 2.94 -9.89 -6.79
CA ARG A 56 2.66 -9.26 -5.49
C ARG A 56 2.55 -7.73 -5.61
N PHE A 57 3.40 -7.09 -6.41
CA PHE A 57 3.33 -5.64 -6.67
C PHE A 57 2.04 -5.25 -7.41
N ILE A 58 1.58 -6.06 -8.36
CA ILE A 58 0.29 -5.85 -9.05
C ILE A 58 -0.87 -5.96 -8.06
N ASN A 59 -0.84 -6.96 -7.17
CA ASN A 59 -1.87 -7.13 -6.16
C ASN A 59 -1.92 -5.96 -5.17
N GLU A 60 -0.77 -5.39 -4.83
CA GLU A 60 -0.68 -4.18 -4.01
C GLU A 60 -1.31 -2.95 -4.71
N ASP A 61 -1.05 -2.74 -6.01
CA ASP A 61 -1.71 -1.67 -6.77
C ASP A 61 -3.24 -1.81 -6.76
N ASN A 62 -3.72 -3.04 -6.96
CA ASN A 62 -5.15 -3.34 -6.95
C ASN A 62 -5.77 -3.04 -5.59
N MET A 63 -5.12 -3.46 -4.51
CA MET A 63 -5.54 -3.16 -3.14
C MET A 63 -5.60 -1.65 -2.88
N ILE A 64 -4.55 -0.92 -3.25
CA ILE A 64 -4.50 0.55 -3.12
C ILE A 64 -5.63 1.21 -3.92
N GLY A 65 -5.88 0.74 -5.14
CA GLY A 65 -6.97 1.21 -5.99
C GLY A 65 -8.35 1.02 -5.36
N LEU A 66 -8.60 -0.16 -4.80
CA LEU A 66 -9.84 -0.46 -4.07
C LEU A 66 -10.00 0.47 -2.85
N LEU A 67 -8.95 0.66 -2.05
CA LEU A 67 -9.01 1.52 -0.86
C LEU A 67 -9.23 2.99 -1.21
N ARG A 68 -8.65 3.48 -2.31
CA ARG A 68 -8.95 4.83 -2.82
C ARG A 68 -10.44 5.00 -3.14
N ASN A 69 -11.08 3.97 -3.69
CA ASN A 69 -12.50 4.00 -3.97
C ASN A 69 -13.34 3.94 -2.68
N GLU A 70 -12.95 3.12 -1.70
CA GLU A 70 -13.62 3.07 -0.39
C GLU A 70 -13.52 4.42 0.35
N ILE A 71 -12.36 5.09 0.32
CA ILE A 71 -12.18 6.43 0.90
C ILE A 71 -13.06 7.46 0.19
N LYS A 72 -13.14 7.43 -1.15
CA LYS A 72 -14.01 8.35 -1.90
C LYS A 72 -15.47 8.18 -1.53
N GLU A 73 -15.92 6.94 -1.32
CA GLU A 73 -17.29 6.68 -0.88
C GLU A 73 -17.50 7.15 0.56
N TYR A 74 -16.55 6.89 1.45
CA TYR A 74 -16.55 7.40 2.81
C TYR A 74 -16.67 8.94 2.86
N ASP A 75 -15.89 9.66 2.05
CA ASP A 75 -15.96 11.12 1.94
C ASP A 75 -17.33 11.61 1.47
N ARG A 76 -17.94 10.92 0.48
CA ARG A 76 -19.29 11.28 -0.01
C ARG A 76 -20.33 11.13 1.07
N VAL A 77 -20.32 10.02 1.80
CA VAL A 77 -21.26 9.75 2.87
C VAL A 77 -21.06 10.77 4.01
N LEU A 78 -19.82 11.10 4.36
CA LEU A 78 -19.47 12.13 5.33
C LEU A 78 -20.04 13.52 5.01
N ILE A 79 -20.11 13.88 3.73
CA ILE A 79 -20.62 15.19 3.27
C ILE A 79 -22.16 15.19 3.21
N ARG A 80 -22.78 14.08 2.79
CA ARG A 80 -24.23 13.96 2.58
C ARG A 80 -25.01 13.79 3.87
N GLU A 81 -24.46 13.08 4.83
CA GLU A 81 -25.14 12.74 6.07
C GLU A 81 -25.13 13.93 7.04
N ASN A 82 -26.23 14.68 7.07
CA ASN A 82 -26.55 15.52 8.23
C ASN A 82 -26.68 14.57 9.42
N PHE A 83 -25.78 14.73 10.40
CA PHE A 83 -25.80 13.98 11.65
C PHE A 83 -27.18 14.10 12.33
N GLU A 84 -28.05 13.10 12.17
CA GLU A 84 -29.34 13.04 12.87
C GLU A 84 -29.08 13.13 14.37
N ASP A 85 -29.65 14.17 15.01
CA ASP A 85 -29.52 14.47 16.43
C ASP A 85 -28.09 14.49 16.98
N GLY A 86 -27.12 14.74 16.10
CA GLY A 86 -25.73 14.68 16.47
C GLY A 86 -25.25 13.29 16.90
N HIS A 87 -25.76 12.24 16.24
CA HIS A 87 -25.18 10.90 16.18
C HIS A 87 -24.73 10.56 14.74
N LEU A 88 -23.67 9.76 14.62
CA LEU A 88 -23.26 9.21 13.33
C LEU A 88 -24.25 8.10 12.99
N LYS A 89 -24.80 8.08 11.77
CA LYS A 89 -25.60 6.92 11.35
C LYS A 89 -24.74 5.66 11.39
N ASN A 90 -25.39 4.54 11.70
CA ASN A 90 -24.74 3.23 11.83
C ASN A 90 -23.97 2.83 10.55
N GLU A 91 -24.44 3.29 9.38
CA GLU A 91 -23.75 3.11 8.10
C GLU A 91 -22.36 3.75 8.09
N VAL A 92 -22.25 5.02 8.50
CA VAL A 92 -20.96 5.73 8.59
C VAL A 92 -20.02 5.05 9.59
N VAL A 93 -20.55 4.61 10.74
CA VAL A 93 -19.76 3.91 11.76
C VAL A 93 -19.22 2.58 11.23
N THR A 94 -20.05 1.84 10.50
CA THR A 94 -19.69 0.55 9.91
C THR A 94 -18.63 0.70 8.83
N LEU A 95 -18.83 1.66 7.92
CA LEU A 95 -17.86 1.99 6.87
C LEU A 95 -16.52 2.44 7.46
N LEU A 96 -16.55 3.31 8.48
CA LEU A 96 -15.35 3.79 9.17
C LEU A 96 -14.55 2.64 9.81
N LYS A 97 -15.22 1.71 10.48
CA LYS A 97 -14.56 0.55 11.10
C LYS A 97 -13.92 -0.35 10.05
N LYS A 98 -14.65 -0.64 8.96
CA LYS A 98 -14.13 -1.43 7.85
C LYS A 98 -12.89 -0.77 7.24
N LEU A 99 -12.97 0.53 6.94
CA LEU A 99 -11.90 1.27 6.30
C LEU A 99 -10.64 1.34 7.19
N ARG A 100 -10.78 1.58 8.50
CA ARG A 100 -9.67 1.51 9.46
C ARG A 100 -8.95 0.17 9.44
N ASN A 101 -9.70 -0.93 9.45
CA ASN A 101 -9.13 -2.26 9.41
C ASN A 101 -8.40 -2.52 8.08
N ASN A 102 -9.02 -2.14 6.97
CA ASN A 102 -8.42 -2.31 5.65
C ASN A 102 -7.15 -1.47 5.47
N MET A 103 -7.14 -0.23 5.96
CA MET A 103 -5.95 0.65 5.92
C MET A 103 -4.80 0.07 6.75
N LYS A 104 -5.10 -0.46 7.94
CA LYS A 104 -4.10 -1.14 8.78
C LYS A 104 -3.55 -2.39 8.09
N TYR A 105 -4.42 -3.18 7.48
CA TYR A 105 -4.01 -4.37 6.73
C TYR A 105 -3.09 -4.01 5.56
N ALA A 106 -3.47 -3.00 4.78
CA ALA A 106 -2.66 -2.51 3.66
C ALA A 106 -1.26 -2.09 4.11
N GLU A 107 -1.15 -1.28 5.15
CA GLU A 107 0.15 -0.84 5.68
C GLU A 107 1.04 -2.01 6.11
N ILE A 108 0.46 -3.02 6.76
CA ILE A 108 1.19 -4.23 7.20
C ILE A 108 1.68 -5.04 6.00
N GLU A 109 0.81 -5.32 5.03
CA GLU A 109 1.14 -6.12 3.85
C GLU A 109 2.16 -5.41 2.95
N SER A 110 2.00 -4.11 2.71
CA SER A 110 2.98 -3.28 2.01
C SER A 110 4.34 -3.32 2.69
N GLY A 111 4.37 -3.13 4.00
CA GLY A 111 5.59 -3.21 4.79
C GLY A 111 6.25 -4.59 4.72
N LYS A 112 5.47 -5.67 4.68
CA LYS A 112 5.97 -7.04 4.53
C LYS A 112 6.55 -7.28 3.13
N LEU A 113 5.81 -6.93 2.08
CA LEU A 113 6.27 -7.07 0.69
C LEU A 113 7.60 -6.34 0.46
N ARG A 114 7.71 -5.09 0.94
CA ARG A 114 8.96 -4.32 0.88
C ARG A 114 10.12 -5.02 1.58
N ARG A 115 9.90 -5.56 2.78
CA ARG A 115 10.93 -6.30 3.53
C ARG A 115 11.35 -7.56 2.79
N ASP A 116 10.38 -8.38 2.39
CA ASP A 116 10.62 -9.65 1.69
C ASP A 116 11.44 -9.41 0.41
N PHE A 117 11.05 -8.40 -0.38
CA PHE A 117 11.77 -8.04 -1.60
C PHE A 117 13.19 -7.58 -1.30
N ASN A 118 13.37 -6.62 -0.40
CA ASN A 118 14.69 -6.09 -0.07
C ASN A 118 15.64 -7.16 0.49
N SER A 119 15.14 -8.05 1.36
CA SER A 119 15.92 -9.19 1.85
C SER A 119 16.34 -10.10 0.71
N TYR A 120 15.40 -10.45 -0.18
CA TYR A 120 15.69 -11.31 -1.33
C TYR A 120 16.78 -10.72 -2.24
N ILE A 121 16.66 -9.43 -2.60
CA ILE A 121 17.67 -8.75 -3.44
C ILE A 121 19.04 -8.73 -2.73
N THR A 122 19.08 -8.45 -1.43
CA THR A 122 20.32 -8.39 -0.66
C THR A 122 21.01 -9.75 -0.58
N GLU A 123 20.23 -10.83 -0.42
CA GLU A 123 20.75 -12.18 -0.27
C GLU A 123 21.18 -12.81 -1.59
N ASN A 124 20.48 -12.53 -2.67
CA ASN A 124 20.65 -13.27 -3.93
C ASN A 124 21.32 -12.44 -5.01
N ILE A 125 21.18 -11.11 -5.03
CA ILE A 125 21.69 -10.30 -6.14
C ILE A 125 22.96 -9.56 -5.73
N TYR A 126 22.94 -8.82 -4.63
CA TYR A 126 24.12 -8.06 -4.21
C TYR A 126 25.25 -8.92 -3.61
N LYS A 127 24.98 -10.16 -3.16
CA LYS A 127 26.05 -11.09 -2.72
C LYS A 127 26.81 -11.74 -3.87
N MET A 128 26.23 -11.80 -5.08
CA MET A 128 26.92 -12.34 -6.25
C MET A 128 28.05 -11.42 -6.75
N GLU A 129 27.88 -10.10 -6.65
CA GLU A 129 28.91 -9.13 -7.06
C GLU A 129 30.18 -9.16 -6.19
N VAL A 130 30.08 -9.62 -4.93
CA VAL A 130 31.22 -9.65 -3.99
C VAL A 130 31.96 -11.00 -4.01
N SER A 131 31.43 -12.00 -4.72
CA SER A 131 31.94 -13.38 -4.69
C SER A 131 32.75 -13.78 -5.92
N THR A 132 33.01 -12.88 -6.88
CA THR A 132 34.06 -13.08 -7.90
C THR A 132 35.42 -12.64 -7.32
N PRO A 133 36.33 -13.58 -6.98
CA PRO A 133 37.71 -13.21 -6.73
C PRO A 133 38.29 -12.78 -8.08
N GLY A 134 38.76 -11.54 -8.15
CA GLY A 134 39.62 -11.12 -9.24
C GLY A 134 40.89 -11.97 -9.23
N TYR A 135 41.14 -12.63 -10.37
CA TYR A 135 42.40 -13.20 -10.87
C TYR A 135 43.23 -14.09 -9.94
#